data_AF-A0A925PVR9-F1
#
_entry.id   AF-A0A925PVR9-F1
#
_cell.length_a   1.000
_cell.length_b   1.000
_cell.length_c   1.000
_cell.angle_alpha   90.00
_cell.angle_beta   90.00
_cell.angle_gamma   90.00
#
_symmetry.space_group_name_H-M   'P 1'
#
loop_
_entity.id
_entity.type
_entity.pdbx_description
1 polymer ?
#
loop_
_entity_poly.entity_id
_entity_poly.type
_entity_poly.pdbx_seq_one_letter_code
_entity_poly.pdbx_strand_id
1 'polypeptide(L)'
;MYSFRPNGLITLTTDFGLREPFVGIMKGVMLGHSPQLRFIDMAHEVRAFQPVEAGFWLAHALRYFPAGTLHVAVVDPGVGTRRSLLVVHSGDQALLAPDNGLLAPLAVRGRIDRVIRVDNEKLIQYGVSDISATFHGRDVFAPLAAALASGRCAPADVGTEVTSIDMGGW
;
A
#
# COMPACT_ATOMS: atom_id res chain seq x y z
N MET A 1 21.98 -7.59 -1.40
CA MET A 1 20.60 -8.12 -1.38
C MET A 1 19.75 -7.05 -0.71
N TYR A 2 18.90 -6.37 -1.45
CA TYR A 2 18.06 -5.30 -0.89
C TYR A 2 17.02 -5.92 0.05
N SER A 3 16.85 -5.35 1.23
CA SER A 3 15.90 -5.84 2.24
C SER A 3 15.16 -4.66 2.83
N PHE A 4 13.84 -4.63 2.68
CA PHE A 4 13.00 -3.64 3.34
C PHE A 4 13.20 -3.70 4.87
N ARG A 5 13.66 -2.59 5.45
CA ARG A 5 13.79 -2.41 6.90
C ARG A 5 13.02 -1.16 7.30
N PRO A 6 11.83 -1.29 7.92
CA PRO A 6 10.93 -0.16 8.10
C PRO A 6 11.53 0.94 8.98
N ASN A 7 11.33 2.20 8.59
CA ASN A 7 11.80 3.39 9.30
C ASN A 7 10.67 4.21 9.98
N GLY A 8 9.45 3.66 10.00
CA GLY A 8 8.25 4.32 10.52
C GLY A 8 7.63 5.39 9.61
N LEU A 9 8.19 5.66 8.43
CA LEU A 9 7.63 6.59 7.45
C LEU A 9 6.67 5.87 6.50
N ILE A 10 5.45 6.39 6.42
CA ILE A 10 4.43 5.97 5.46
C ILE A 10 4.18 7.14 4.50
N THR A 11 4.18 6.88 3.20
CA THR A 11 3.61 7.82 2.24
C THR A 11 2.22 7.38 1.81
N LEU A 12 1.29 8.32 1.61
CA LEU A 12 -0.06 8.02 1.14
C LEU A 12 -0.31 8.55 -0.27
N THR A 13 -0.86 7.71 -1.15
CA THR A 13 -1.36 8.09 -2.48
C THR A 13 -2.77 7.55 -2.66
N THR A 14 -3.77 8.40 -2.85
CA THR A 14 -5.17 7.99 -2.99
C THR A 14 -5.95 8.83 -4.00
N ASP A 15 -7.17 8.41 -4.31
CA ASP A 15 -8.19 9.16 -5.07
C ASP A 15 -9.34 9.65 -4.19
N PHE A 16 -9.13 9.72 -2.87
CA PHE A 16 -10.17 10.01 -1.88
C PHE A 16 -10.56 11.49 -1.78
N GLY A 17 -9.76 12.38 -2.35
CA GLY A 17 -9.81 13.80 -2.10
C GLY A 17 -9.35 14.18 -0.68
N LEU A 18 -9.39 15.48 -0.41
CA LEU A 18 -9.09 16.06 0.91
C LEU A 18 -10.32 16.70 1.57
N ARG A 19 -11.47 16.71 0.88
CA ARG A 19 -12.70 17.29 1.41
C ARG A 19 -13.36 16.37 2.43
N GLU A 20 -13.37 15.07 2.15
CA GLU A 20 -13.91 14.02 3.02
C GLU A 20 -12.84 13.48 3.99
N PRO A 21 -13.24 12.88 5.13
CA PRO A 21 -12.30 12.54 6.21
C PRO A 21 -11.49 11.25 5.96
N PHE A 22 -11.59 10.62 4.79
CA PHE A 22 -11.06 9.27 4.56
C PHE A 22 -9.56 9.14 4.86
N VAL A 23 -8.75 10.10 4.39
CA VAL A 23 -7.30 10.13 4.65
C VAL A 23 -7.01 10.30 6.15
N GLY A 24 -7.73 11.20 6.82
CA GLY A 24 -7.59 11.44 8.26
C GLY A 24 -7.94 10.19 9.08
N ILE A 25 -9.00 9.48 8.69
CA ILE A 25 -9.42 8.23 9.33
C ILE A 25 -8.33 7.16 9.19
N MET A 26 -7.76 6.97 7.99
CA MET A 26 -6.67 6.01 7.78
C MET A 26 -5.47 6.30 8.68
N LYS A 27 -5.03 7.56 8.74
CA LYS A 27 -3.93 7.97 9.62
C LYS A 27 -4.28 7.74 11.10
N GLY A 28 -5.50 8.05 11.51
CA GLY A 28 -5.98 7.82 12.87
C GLY A 28 -5.93 6.33 13.26
N VAL A 29 -6.39 5.44 12.38
CA VAL A 29 -6.27 3.98 12.59
C VAL A 29 -4.80 3.57 12.69
N MET A 30 -3.95 4.00 11.74
CA MET A 30 -2.52 3.67 11.75
C MET A 30 -1.83 4.13 13.05
N LEU A 31 -2.10 5.36 13.50
CA LEU A 31 -1.57 5.89 14.76
C LEU A 31 -2.10 5.18 16.00
N GLY A 32 -3.36 4.72 15.96
CA GLY A 32 -3.92 3.89 17.03
C GLY A 32 -3.17 2.56 17.20
N HIS A 33 -2.64 2.00 16.11
CA HIS A 33 -1.80 0.82 16.16
C HIS A 33 -0.33 1.11 16.50
N SER A 34 0.21 2.25 16.09
CA SER A 34 1.61 2.63 16.29
C SER A 34 1.78 4.16 16.30
N PRO A 35 1.80 4.79 17.48
CA PRO A 35 1.83 6.26 17.62
C PRO A 35 3.08 6.95 17.05
N GLN A 36 4.16 6.20 16.85
CA GLN A 36 5.45 6.69 16.34
C GLN A 36 5.52 6.82 14.81
N LEU A 37 4.48 6.41 14.09
CA LEU A 37 4.43 6.51 12.63
C LEU A 37 4.43 7.97 12.17
N ARG A 38 5.10 8.21 11.03
CA ARG A 38 5.16 9.51 10.35
C ARG A 38 4.52 9.39 8.98
N PHE A 39 3.82 10.43 8.55
CA PHE A 39 3.10 10.43 7.28
C PHE A 39 3.61 11.52 6.36
N ILE A 40 3.74 11.19 5.08
CA ILE A 40 3.85 12.16 3.99
C ILE A 40 2.72 11.88 3.00
N ASP A 41 1.86 12.86 2.81
CA ASP A 41 0.83 12.80 1.77
C ASP A 41 1.49 13.12 0.43
N MET A 42 1.47 12.17 -0.51
CA MET A 42 1.99 12.42 -1.85
C MET A 42 0.92 13.05 -2.73
N ALA A 43 -0.26 12.44 -2.77
CA ALA A 43 -1.41 12.93 -3.52
C ALA A 43 -2.68 12.23 -3.01
N HIS A 44 -3.77 12.97 -2.91
CA HIS A 44 -5.09 12.42 -2.58
C HIS A 44 -6.14 12.73 -3.66
N GLU A 45 -5.74 13.49 -4.68
CA GLU A 45 -6.58 13.90 -5.80
C GLU A 45 -6.14 13.24 -7.10
N VAL A 46 -5.57 12.02 -7.01
CA VAL A 46 -5.37 11.20 -8.21
C VAL A 46 -6.73 11.02 -8.88
N ARG A 47 -6.77 11.08 -10.21
CA ARG A 47 -8.03 10.89 -10.94
C ARG A 47 -8.70 9.58 -10.49
N ALA A 48 -9.95 9.69 -10.05
CA ALA A 48 -10.72 8.55 -9.60
C ALA A 48 -10.73 7.45 -10.65
N PHE A 49 -10.57 6.20 -10.20
CA PHE A 49 -10.57 5.00 -11.04
C PHE A 49 -9.42 4.92 -12.06
N GLN A 50 -8.32 5.66 -11.86
CA GLN A 50 -7.11 5.59 -12.71
C GLN A 50 -5.91 5.02 -11.94
N PRO A 51 -5.89 3.72 -11.62
CA PRO A 51 -4.79 3.12 -10.86
C PRO A 51 -3.42 3.28 -11.55
N VAL A 52 -3.38 3.19 -12.88
CA VAL A 52 -2.14 3.36 -13.67
C VAL A 52 -1.54 4.76 -13.50
N GLU A 53 -2.37 5.80 -13.38
CA GLU A 53 -1.89 7.17 -13.15
C GLU A 53 -1.22 7.32 -11.78
N ALA A 54 -1.82 6.75 -10.72
CA ALA A 54 -1.17 6.68 -9.40
C ALA A 54 0.18 5.97 -9.49
N GLY A 55 0.22 4.82 -10.16
CA GLY A 55 1.44 4.05 -10.39
C GLY A 55 2.54 4.83 -11.09
N PHE A 56 2.18 5.62 -12.10
CA PHE A 56 3.14 6.46 -12.84
C PHE A 56 3.83 7.46 -11.91
N TRP A 57 3.06 8.18 -11.09
CA TRP A 57 3.61 9.17 -10.16
C TRP A 57 4.43 8.51 -9.05
N LEU A 58 3.94 7.40 -8.48
CA LEU A 58 4.68 6.59 -7.50
C LEU A 58 6.05 6.19 -8.04
N ALA A 59 6.09 5.63 -9.26
CA ALA A 59 7.32 5.16 -9.88
C ALA A 59 8.33 6.29 -10.18
N HIS A 60 7.94 7.56 -10.12
CA HIS A 60 8.87 8.70 -10.19
C HIS A 60 9.29 9.19 -8.81
N ALA A 61 8.40 9.08 -7.82
CA ALA A 61 8.58 9.61 -6.47
C ALA A 61 9.53 8.78 -5.59
N LEU A 62 9.54 7.44 -5.70
CA LEU A 62 10.23 6.55 -4.72
C LEU A 62 11.69 6.94 -4.45
N ARG A 63 12.42 7.43 -5.46
CA ARG A 63 13.85 7.78 -5.34
C ARG A 63 14.15 8.95 -4.41
N TYR A 64 13.14 9.72 -4.01
CA TYR A 64 13.28 10.88 -3.13
C TYR A 64 13.01 10.53 -1.67
N PHE A 65 12.55 9.32 -1.39
CA PHE A 65 12.24 8.87 -0.04
C PHE A 65 13.39 8.03 0.53
N PRO A 66 13.60 8.08 1.86
CA PRO A 66 14.67 7.33 2.50
C PRO A 66 14.40 5.82 2.45
N ALA A 67 15.47 5.04 2.54
CA ALA A 67 15.38 3.59 2.75
C ALA A 67 14.47 3.27 3.95
N GLY A 68 13.69 2.19 3.83
CA GLY A 68 12.74 1.76 4.84
C GLY A 68 11.37 2.42 4.79
N THR A 69 11.11 3.30 3.81
CA THR A 69 9.79 3.91 3.62
C THR A 69 8.79 2.89 3.09
N LEU A 70 7.58 2.90 3.66
CA LEU A 70 6.42 2.16 3.13
C LEU A 70 5.53 3.12 2.34
N HIS A 71 5.31 2.84 1.06
CA HIS A 71 4.37 3.58 0.23
C HIS A 71 3.02 2.88 0.19
N VAL A 72 2.00 3.49 0.76
CA VAL A 72 0.63 2.98 0.69
C VAL A 72 -0.09 3.72 -0.43
N ALA A 73 -0.58 2.97 -1.42
CA ALA A 73 -1.31 3.51 -2.55
C ALA A 73 -2.67 2.84 -2.67
N VAL A 74 -3.74 3.64 -2.62
CA VAL A 74 -5.12 3.16 -2.67
C VAL A 74 -5.89 4.01 -3.68
N VAL A 75 -5.83 3.59 -4.95
CA VAL A 75 -6.74 4.00 -6.01
C VAL A 75 -7.42 2.74 -6.50
N ASP A 76 -8.69 2.57 -6.11
CA ASP A 76 -9.31 1.24 -6.13
C ASP A 76 -10.79 1.24 -6.54
N PRO A 77 -11.08 1.24 -7.85
CA PRO A 77 -12.43 0.97 -8.36
C PRO A 77 -12.97 -0.39 -7.91
N GLY A 78 -12.09 -1.34 -7.59
CA GLY A 78 -12.43 -2.73 -7.25
C GLY A 78 -12.64 -2.97 -5.75
N VAL A 79 -12.86 -1.93 -4.94
CA VAL A 79 -13.06 -2.10 -3.49
C VAL A 79 -14.25 -3.03 -3.21
N GLY A 80 -14.13 -3.89 -2.20
CA GLY A 80 -15.15 -4.88 -1.86
C GLY A 80 -15.28 -6.05 -2.86
N THR A 81 -14.45 -6.11 -3.91
CA THR A 81 -14.43 -7.22 -4.88
C THR A 81 -13.32 -8.25 -4.57
N ARG A 82 -13.03 -9.16 -5.51
CA ARG A 82 -12.05 -10.25 -5.37
C ARG A 82 -10.59 -9.85 -5.63
N ARG A 83 -10.29 -8.56 -5.81
CA ARG A 83 -8.92 -8.10 -6.11
C ARG A 83 -7.98 -8.36 -4.93
N SER A 84 -6.76 -8.79 -5.24
CA SER A 84 -5.75 -9.07 -4.22
C SER A 84 -5.14 -7.77 -3.65
N LEU A 85 -4.44 -7.89 -2.52
CA LEU A 85 -3.49 -6.90 -2.04
C LEU A 85 -2.07 -7.41 -2.25
N LEU A 86 -1.17 -6.52 -2.63
CA LEU A 86 0.23 -6.83 -2.84
C LEU A 86 1.10 -5.98 -1.92
N VAL A 87 2.15 -6.61 -1.38
CA VAL A 87 3.32 -5.92 -0.83
C VAL A 87 4.47 -6.11 -1.81
N VAL A 88 5.01 -5.01 -2.33
CA VAL A 88 6.08 -5.01 -3.34
C VAL A 88 7.36 -4.45 -2.75
N HIS A 89 8.49 -5.14 -2.95
CA HIS A 89 9.81 -4.60 -2.64
C HIS A 89 10.34 -3.79 -3.82
N SER A 90 10.89 -2.61 -3.52
CA SER A 90 11.53 -1.71 -4.49
C SER A 90 12.78 -1.10 -3.86
N GLY A 91 13.94 -1.71 -4.12
CA GLY A 91 15.18 -1.48 -3.39
C GLY A 91 14.98 -1.71 -1.89
N ASP A 92 15.36 -0.72 -1.09
CA ASP A 92 15.23 -0.75 0.37
C ASP A 92 13.86 -0.25 0.87
N GLN A 93 12.90 -0.04 -0.04
CA GLN A 93 11.56 0.47 0.24
C GLN A 93 10.51 -0.60 -0.09
N ALA A 94 9.29 -0.41 0.40
CA ALA A 94 8.17 -1.30 0.10
C ALA A 94 6.93 -0.50 -0.31
N LEU A 95 6.04 -1.14 -1.07
CA LEU A 95 4.73 -0.61 -1.42
C LEU A 95 3.64 -1.55 -0.95
N LEU A 96 2.51 -1.01 -0.48
CA LEU A 96 1.28 -1.73 -0.21
C LEU A 96 0.17 -1.15 -1.10
N ALA A 97 -0.38 -1.99 -1.98
CA ALA A 97 -1.33 -1.55 -3.00
C ALA A 97 -2.33 -2.65 -3.41
N PRO A 98 -3.45 -2.28 -4.05
CA PRO A 98 -4.27 -3.21 -4.82
C PRO A 98 -3.51 -3.89 -5.96
N ASP A 99 -3.86 -5.14 -6.25
CA ASP A 99 -3.54 -5.78 -7.54
C ASP A 99 -4.63 -5.45 -8.57
N ASN A 100 -4.53 -4.28 -9.20
CA ASN A 100 -5.54 -3.76 -10.15
C ASN A 100 -4.91 -2.91 -11.29
N GLY A 101 -3.64 -3.16 -11.61
CA GLY A 101 -2.87 -2.35 -12.56
C GLY A 101 -2.12 -1.16 -11.95
N LEU A 102 -2.36 -0.80 -10.68
CA LEU A 102 -1.66 0.32 -10.02
C LEU A 102 -0.15 0.15 -10.01
N LEU A 103 0.33 -1.07 -9.84
CA LEU A 103 1.76 -1.38 -9.75
C LEU A 103 2.42 -1.62 -11.12
N ALA A 104 1.67 -1.66 -12.22
CA ALA A 104 2.20 -1.92 -13.56
C ALA A 104 3.30 -0.91 -13.99
N PRO A 105 3.17 0.41 -13.75
CA PRO A 105 4.22 1.38 -14.10
C PRO A 105 5.54 1.15 -13.37
N LEU A 106 5.51 0.54 -12.16
CA LEU A 106 6.72 0.19 -11.42
C LEU A 106 7.40 -1.02 -12.07
N ALA A 107 6.61 -2.04 -12.47
CA ALA A 107 7.11 -3.22 -13.17
C ALA A 107 7.80 -2.84 -14.49
N VAL A 108 7.15 -2.01 -15.31
CA VAL A 108 7.69 -1.53 -16.60
C VAL A 108 9.03 -0.80 -16.43
N ARG A 109 9.23 -0.12 -15.30
CA ARG A 109 10.48 0.61 -15.00
C ARG A 109 11.53 -0.25 -14.30
N GLY A 110 11.30 -1.55 -14.16
CA GLY A 110 12.23 -2.47 -13.47
C GLY A 110 12.40 -2.13 -11.98
N ARG A 111 11.35 -1.62 -11.33
CA ARG A 111 11.39 -1.20 -9.91
C ARG A 111 10.78 -2.22 -8.95
N ILE A 112 10.50 -3.43 -9.41
CA ILE A 112 9.94 -4.50 -8.58
C ILE A 112 10.99 -5.58 -8.43
N ASP A 113 11.48 -5.75 -7.20
CA ASP A 113 12.44 -6.81 -6.88
C ASP A 113 11.74 -8.08 -6.40
N ARG A 114 10.62 -7.92 -5.70
CA ARG A 114 9.85 -9.01 -5.10
C ARG A 114 8.38 -8.60 -4.94
N VAL A 115 7.48 -9.56 -5.11
CA VAL A 115 6.03 -9.35 -4.92
C VAL A 115 5.50 -10.39 -3.95
N ILE A 116 4.85 -9.93 -2.89
CA ILE A 116 4.10 -10.76 -1.95
C ILE A 116 2.61 -10.48 -2.15
N ARG A 117 1.85 -11.52 -2.46
CA ARG A 117 0.38 -11.47 -2.40
C ARG A 117 -0.06 -11.74 -0.97
N VAL A 118 -0.83 -10.82 -0.40
CA VAL A 118 -1.32 -10.90 0.97
C VAL A 118 -2.34 -12.02 1.11
N ASP A 119 -2.17 -12.87 2.12
CA ASP A 119 -3.11 -13.95 2.42
C ASP A 119 -4.19 -13.40 3.38
N ASN A 120 -5.46 -13.40 2.95
CA ASN A 120 -6.56 -12.82 3.74
C ASN A 120 -6.69 -13.43 5.14
N GLU A 121 -6.41 -14.72 5.30
CA GLU A 121 -6.47 -15.44 6.58
C GLU A 121 -5.47 -14.91 7.61
N LYS A 122 -4.37 -14.30 7.16
CA LYS A 122 -3.33 -13.75 8.06
C LYS A 122 -3.68 -12.34 8.56
N LEU A 123 -4.59 -11.63 7.89
CA LEU A 123 -4.91 -10.24 8.18
C LEU A 123 -5.38 -10.02 9.63
N ILE A 124 -6.10 -10.99 10.21
CA ILE A 124 -6.60 -10.91 11.59
C ILE A 124 -5.47 -10.73 12.62
N GLN A 125 -4.27 -11.27 12.34
CA GLN A 125 -3.10 -11.15 13.21
C GLN A 125 -2.58 -9.71 13.30
N TYR A 126 -2.98 -8.85 12.36
CA TYR A 126 -2.54 -7.46 12.25
C TYR A 126 -3.66 -6.47 12.58
N GLY A 127 -4.75 -6.93 13.21
CA GLY A 127 -5.85 -6.09 13.65
C GLY A 127 -6.85 -5.74 12.55
N VAL A 128 -6.88 -6.51 11.46
CA VAL A 128 -7.92 -6.40 10.44
C VAL A 128 -9.10 -7.28 10.87
N SER A 129 -10.17 -6.63 11.32
CA SER A 129 -11.47 -7.23 11.60
C SER A 129 -12.58 -6.36 11.00
N ASP A 130 -13.82 -6.89 10.94
CA ASP A 130 -15.02 -6.10 10.59
C ASP A 130 -14.89 -5.33 9.25
N ILE A 131 -14.40 -6.02 8.22
CA ILE A 131 -14.12 -5.43 6.90
C ILE A 131 -15.43 -4.97 6.24
N SER A 132 -15.57 -3.66 6.05
CA SER A 132 -16.69 -3.07 5.32
C SER A 132 -16.52 -3.25 3.81
N ALA A 133 -17.63 -3.29 3.08
CA ALA A 133 -17.59 -3.45 1.62
C ALA A 133 -16.99 -2.24 0.87
N THR A 134 -16.96 -1.06 1.50
CA THR A 134 -16.69 0.21 0.79
C THR A 134 -15.47 0.96 1.29
N PHE A 135 -14.88 0.60 2.44
CA PHE A 135 -13.73 1.33 2.97
C PHE A 135 -12.58 0.45 3.46
N HIS A 136 -12.07 -0.40 2.56
CA HIS A 136 -10.87 -1.20 2.80
C HIS A 136 -9.63 -0.35 3.14
N GLY A 137 -9.58 0.93 2.74
CA GLY A 137 -8.54 1.86 3.18
C GLY A 137 -8.41 1.92 4.71
N ARG A 138 -9.56 2.03 5.41
CA ARG A 138 -9.63 1.98 6.87
C ARG A 138 -9.47 0.57 7.42
N ASP A 139 -10.19 -0.40 6.86
CA ASP A 139 -10.34 -1.70 7.51
C ASP A 139 -9.16 -2.64 7.27
N VAL A 140 -8.50 -2.53 6.11
CA VAL A 140 -7.47 -3.48 5.67
C VAL A 140 -6.12 -2.79 5.51
N PHE A 141 -6.06 -1.72 4.71
CA PHE A 141 -4.78 -1.05 4.40
C PHE A 141 -4.19 -0.39 5.64
N ALA A 142 -4.99 0.30 6.45
CA ALA A 142 -4.47 1.02 7.60
C ALA A 142 -3.83 0.11 8.68
N PRO A 143 -4.49 -0.96 9.18
CA PRO A 143 -3.87 -1.84 10.16
C PRO A 143 -2.64 -2.57 9.60
N LEU A 144 -2.71 -3.05 8.36
CA LEU A 144 -1.60 -3.76 7.72
C LEU A 144 -0.40 -2.85 7.47
N ALA A 145 -0.62 -1.63 6.97
CA ALA A 145 0.44 -0.63 6.78
C ALA A 145 1.11 -0.26 8.10
N ALA A 146 0.33 -0.11 9.17
CA ALA A 146 0.87 0.18 10.48
C ALA A 146 1.76 -0.97 10.97
N ALA A 147 1.37 -2.24 10.78
CA ALA A 147 2.18 -3.39 11.17
C ALA A 147 3.50 -3.48 10.38
N LEU A 148 3.45 -3.26 9.07
CA LEU A 148 4.63 -3.29 8.18
C LEU A 148 5.58 -2.12 8.49
N ALA A 149 5.08 -0.89 8.56
CA ALA A 149 5.91 0.30 8.76
C ALA A 149 6.46 0.45 10.18
N SER A 150 5.82 -0.18 11.18
CA SER A 150 6.34 -0.24 12.55
C SER A 150 7.33 -1.39 12.76
N GLY A 151 7.51 -2.28 11.78
CA GLY A 151 8.32 -3.50 11.92
C GLY A 151 7.70 -4.57 12.82
N ARG A 152 6.39 -4.52 13.07
CA ARG A 152 5.68 -5.59 13.79
C ARG A 152 5.50 -6.85 12.93
N CYS A 153 5.54 -6.71 11.61
CA CYS A 153 5.64 -7.82 10.67
C CYS A 153 6.56 -7.47 9.50
N ALA A 154 7.19 -8.50 8.93
CA ALA A 154 7.89 -8.42 7.67
C ALA A 154 6.92 -8.68 6.51
N PRO A 155 7.20 -8.17 5.29
CA PRO A 155 6.42 -8.50 4.10
C PRO A 155 6.26 -10.00 3.85
N ALA A 156 7.25 -10.83 4.18
CA ALA A 156 7.16 -12.27 4.01
C ALA A 156 6.14 -12.93 4.96
N ASP A 157 5.81 -12.30 6.08
CA ASP A 157 4.90 -12.86 7.07
C ASP A 157 3.45 -12.78 6.57
N VAL A 158 3.12 -11.73 5.82
CA VAL A 158 1.72 -11.38 5.50
C VAL A 158 1.13 -12.17 4.33
N GLY A 159 1.93 -12.97 3.62
CA GLY A 159 1.51 -13.52 2.35
C GLY A 159 2.41 -14.56 1.73
N THR A 160 2.20 -14.80 0.44
CA THR A 160 2.97 -15.70 -0.41
C THR A 160 3.64 -14.95 -1.55
N GLU A 161 4.87 -15.33 -1.89
CA GLU A 161 5.58 -14.73 -3.02
C GLU A 161 4.94 -15.17 -4.34
N VAL A 162 4.78 -14.21 -5.25
CA VAL A 162 4.19 -14.41 -6.58
C VAL A 162 5.07 -13.79 -7.66
N THR A 163 4.96 -14.30 -8.88
CA THR A 163 5.80 -13.88 -10.03
C THR A 163 5.08 -12.97 -11.01
N SER A 164 3.79 -12.72 -10.82
CA SER A 164 2.98 -11.87 -11.70
C SER A 164 2.11 -10.92 -10.90
N ILE A 165 1.83 -9.78 -11.50
CA ILE A 165 0.87 -8.76 -11.04
C ILE A 165 -0.08 -8.42 -12.19
N ASP A 166 -1.21 -7.81 -11.89
CA ASP A 166 -2.06 -7.21 -12.89
C ASP A 166 -1.31 -6.06 -13.59
N MET A 167 -1.13 -6.19 -14.91
CA MET A 167 -0.44 -5.20 -15.75
C MET A 167 -1.37 -4.07 -16.22
N GLY A 168 -2.65 -4.11 -15.84
CA GLY A 168 -3.70 -3.23 -16.34
C GLY A 168 -4.25 -3.74 -17.66
N GLY A 169 -5.57 -3.91 -17.73
CA GLY A 169 -6.30 -4.11 -18.98
C GLY A 169 -6.74 -2.76 -19.54
N TRP A 170 -6.32 -2.47 -20.77
CA TRP A 170 -6.96 -1.46 -21.63
C TRP A 170 -7.82 -2.18 -22.67
#